data_AF-A0A1T5FFE7-F1
#
_entry.id   AF-A0A1T5FFE7-F1
#
_cell.length_a   1.000
_cell.length_b   1.000
_cell.length_c   1.000
_cell.angle_alpha   90.00
_cell.angle_beta   90.00
_cell.angle_gamma   90.00
#
_symmetry.space_group_name_H-M   'P 1'
#
loop_
_entity.id
_entity.type
_entity.pdbx_description
1 polymer ?
#
loop_
_entity_poly.entity_id
_entity_poly.type
_entity_poly.pdbx_seq_one_letter_code
_entity_poly.pdbx_strand_id
1 'polypeptide(L)'
;MLKKASLFILMAGIGMMSCSKDPISDLSTEETLVYITNHDKAANYTQYKTFSIVDSVLVVENGQAGTALTELDRDVLIRIISNMEKLGYKYVSPKSKPDIGINASWITNTYLNVVSQPVSSYYGGYWGGGGYGYGYPSYYQYYQTSESYWLISMLDFKNPNTVDKTFKVVWDAQIRGAGIGERQYVDTMVDSIFGQSGYLKIN
;
A
#
# COMPACT_ATOMS: atom_id res chain seq x y z
N MET A 1 42.82 -28.76 60.61
CA MET A 1 41.36 -28.60 60.71
C MET A 1 40.99 -27.15 60.38
N LEU A 2 40.42 -26.92 59.19
CA LEU A 2 39.29 -26.01 58.86
C LEU A 2 39.17 -24.68 59.67
N LYS A 3 39.01 -23.49 59.07
CA LYS A 3 38.04 -23.06 58.04
C LYS A 3 38.59 -21.80 57.34
N LYS A 4 38.81 -21.83 56.02
CA LYS A 4 37.88 -21.53 54.91
C LYS A 4 37.53 -20.04 54.73
N ALA A 5 37.91 -19.57 53.54
CA ALA A 5 37.25 -18.57 52.70
C ALA A 5 37.52 -17.08 53.02
N SER A 6 38.70 -16.65 52.58
CA SER A 6 38.95 -15.32 52.02
C SER A 6 37.89 -14.92 50.99
N LEU A 7 37.64 -13.60 50.95
CA LEU A 7 37.19 -12.83 49.77
C LEU A 7 35.92 -13.33 49.07
N PHE A 8 34.75 -12.98 49.59
CA PHE A 8 33.50 -12.97 48.82
C PHE A 8 32.59 -11.81 49.26
N ILE A 9 33.12 -10.59 49.33
CA ILE A 9 32.32 -9.37 49.47
C ILE A 9 32.98 -8.29 48.60
N LEU A 10 32.76 -8.31 47.29
CA LEU A 10 32.70 -7.10 46.43
C LEU A 10 32.34 -7.37 44.95
N MET A 11 31.56 -8.40 44.63
CA MET A 11 31.27 -8.71 43.21
C MET A 11 29.82 -9.13 42.97
N ALA A 12 28.88 -8.39 43.56
CA ALA A 12 27.44 -8.61 43.39
C ALA A 12 26.70 -7.28 43.28
N GLY A 13 27.07 -6.44 42.30
CA GLY A 13 26.45 -5.11 42.17
C GLY A 13 26.63 -4.39 40.84
N ILE A 14 27.13 -5.05 39.79
CA ILE A 14 27.06 -4.52 38.42
C ILE A 14 26.30 -5.56 37.59
N GLY A 15 25.03 -5.77 37.99
CA GLY A 15 24.05 -6.40 37.12
C GLY A 15 23.88 -5.48 35.93
N MET A 16 24.36 -5.97 34.79
CA MET A 16 24.30 -5.35 33.47
C MET A 16 22.95 -4.65 33.26
N MET A 17 22.92 -3.32 33.34
CA MET A 17 21.93 -2.55 32.58
C MET A 17 22.33 -2.68 31.11
N SER A 18 22.05 -3.84 30.51
CA SER A 18 21.94 -3.95 29.06
C SER A 18 20.67 -3.23 28.64
N CYS A 19 20.63 -1.91 28.82
CA CYS A 19 19.78 -1.05 28.03
C CYS A 19 20.40 -1.03 26.63
N SER A 20 20.17 -2.08 25.85
CA SER A 20 20.31 -1.94 24.41
C SER A 20 19.38 -0.80 24.03
N LYS A 21 19.94 0.34 23.60
CA LYS A 21 19.13 1.37 22.93
C LYS A 21 18.35 0.63 21.87
N ASP A 22 17.03 0.73 21.95
CA ASP A 22 16.17 0.19 20.91
C ASP A 22 16.58 0.89 19.60
N PRO A 23 17.18 0.17 18.64
CA PRO A 23 17.85 0.78 17.48
C PRO A 23 16.88 1.48 16.53
N ILE A 24 15.57 1.44 16.80
CA ILE A 24 14.51 2.13 16.08
C ILE A 24 13.85 3.25 16.89
N SER A 25 14.27 3.47 18.14
CA SER A 25 13.65 4.48 19.03
C SER A 25 13.97 5.94 18.66
N ASP A 26 14.93 6.16 17.77
CA ASP A 26 15.35 7.46 17.26
C ASP A 26 14.84 7.77 15.84
N LEU A 27 14.09 6.86 15.21
CA LEU A 27 13.47 7.12 13.92
C LEU A 27 12.31 8.11 14.06
N SER A 28 12.31 9.15 13.23
CA SER A 28 11.12 9.95 12.96
C SER A 28 10.02 9.09 12.32
N THR A 29 8.77 9.53 12.41
CA THR A 29 7.64 8.81 11.80
C THR A 29 7.87 8.59 10.30
N GLU A 30 8.39 9.60 9.61
CA GLU A 30 8.72 9.53 8.20
C GLU A 30 9.81 8.50 7.88
N GLU A 31 10.80 8.33 8.76
CA GLU A 31 11.86 7.31 8.60
C GLU A 31 11.34 5.89 8.83
N THR A 32 10.17 5.72 9.44
CA THR A 32 9.51 4.40 9.55
C THR A 32 8.70 4.02 8.31
N LEU A 33 8.44 4.95 7.39
CA LEU A 33 7.61 4.71 6.21
C LEU A 33 8.35 3.84 5.19
N VAL A 34 7.68 2.76 4.78
CA VAL A 34 8.18 1.83 3.76
C VAL A 34 7.25 1.86 2.56
N TYR A 35 7.85 2.09 1.40
CA TYR A 35 7.17 2.18 0.12
C TYR A 35 7.58 1.01 -0.77
N ILE A 36 6.61 0.26 -1.29
CA ILE A 36 6.85 -0.85 -2.21
C ILE A 36 6.03 -0.57 -3.46
N THR A 37 6.66 -0.52 -4.63
CA THR A 37 5.96 -0.34 -5.91
C THR A 37 6.26 -1.50 -6.85
N ASN A 38 5.23 -2.13 -7.41
CA ASN A 38 5.39 -3.10 -8.48
C ASN A 38 4.77 -2.58 -9.77
N HIS A 39 5.30 -3.05 -10.89
CA HIS A 39 4.77 -2.70 -12.20
C HIS A 39 4.90 -3.85 -13.18
N ASP A 40 4.01 -3.87 -14.16
CA ASP A 40 4.10 -4.73 -15.30
C ASP A 40 5.11 -4.16 -16.30
N LYS A 41 6.23 -4.86 -16.46
CA LYS A 41 7.31 -4.48 -17.38
C LYS A 41 6.91 -4.56 -18.85
N ALA A 42 5.83 -5.30 -19.17
CA ALA A 42 5.32 -5.41 -20.53
C ALA A 42 4.27 -4.34 -20.87
N ALA A 43 3.76 -3.60 -19.89
CA ALA A 43 2.76 -2.57 -20.11
C ALA A 43 3.40 -1.33 -20.77
N ASN A 44 2.76 -0.82 -21.82
CA ASN A 44 3.13 0.46 -22.42
C ASN A 44 2.27 1.58 -21.84
N TYR A 45 2.74 2.18 -20.74
CA TYR A 45 1.99 3.21 -20.00
C TYR A 45 1.57 4.40 -20.85
N THR A 46 2.33 4.72 -21.90
CA THR A 46 2.01 5.84 -22.81
C THR A 46 0.73 5.61 -23.62
N GLN A 47 0.19 4.39 -23.69
CA GLN A 47 -1.06 4.09 -24.39
C GLN A 47 -2.31 4.42 -23.57
N TYR A 48 -2.18 4.53 -22.25
CA TYR A 48 -3.26 4.96 -21.37
C TYR A 48 -3.28 6.49 -21.33
N LYS A 49 -4.43 7.11 -21.60
CA LYS A 49 -4.57 8.57 -21.64
C LYS A 49 -5.50 9.10 -20.57
N THR A 50 -6.47 8.29 -20.17
CA THR A 50 -7.51 8.68 -19.21
C THR A 50 -7.49 7.75 -18.01
N PHE A 51 -7.79 8.30 -16.85
CA PHE A 51 -7.95 7.52 -15.63
C PHE A 51 -9.19 7.96 -14.84
N SER A 52 -9.69 7.05 -14.03
CA SER A 52 -10.67 7.32 -12.97
C SER A 52 -10.20 6.62 -11.70
N ILE A 53 -10.50 7.20 -10.56
CA ILE A 53 -10.33 6.58 -9.25
C ILE A 53 -11.70 6.28 -8.63
N VAL A 54 -11.77 5.30 -7.72
CA VAL A 54 -12.92 5.06 -6.85
C VAL A 54 -13.29 6.28 -6.01
N ASP A 55 -14.54 6.36 -5.55
CA ASP A 55 -15.04 7.44 -4.69
C ASP A 55 -14.93 7.14 -3.19
N SER A 56 -14.45 5.96 -2.83
CA SER A 56 -14.27 5.49 -1.45
C SER A 56 -13.07 4.56 -1.35
N VAL A 57 -12.54 4.42 -0.14
CA VAL A 57 -11.45 3.49 0.18
C VAL A 57 -12.05 2.18 0.64
N LEU A 58 -11.49 1.09 0.15
CA LEU A 58 -11.87 -0.26 0.56
C LEU A 58 -11.13 -0.63 1.84
N VAL A 59 -11.88 -0.80 2.93
CA VAL A 59 -11.33 -1.17 4.23
C VAL A 59 -11.46 -2.68 4.38
N VAL A 60 -10.33 -3.36 4.53
CA VAL A 60 -10.27 -4.79 4.78
C VAL A 60 -9.65 -5.01 6.15
N GLU A 61 -10.39 -5.64 7.05
CA GLU A 61 -9.93 -5.96 8.40
C GLU A 61 -10.25 -7.41 8.72
N ASN A 62 -9.21 -8.24 8.91
CA ASN A 62 -9.34 -9.63 9.35
C ASN A 62 -10.38 -10.46 8.55
N GLY A 63 -10.43 -10.25 7.23
CA GLY A 63 -11.34 -10.96 6.32
C GLY A 63 -12.73 -10.34 6.18
N GLN A 64 -13.05 -9.29 6.94
CA GLN A 64 -14.22 -8.45 6.70
C GLN A 64 -13.84 -7.30 5.76
N ALA A 65 -14.77 -6.92 4.87
CA ALA A 65 -14.55 -5.85 3.91
C ALA A 65 -15.74 -4.89 3.86
N GLY A 66 -15.43 -3.59 3.78
CA GLY A 66 -16.41 -2.51 3.63
C GLY A 66 -15.77 -1.30 2.95
N THR A 67 -16.52 -0.22 2.79
CA THR A 67 -16.00 1.05 2.27
C THR A 67 -16.07 2.16 3.29
N ALA A 68 -15.08 3.05 3.23
CA ALA A 68 -15.01 4.25 4.03
C ALA A 68 -14.61 5.46 3.15
N LEU A 69 -15.02 6.65 3.59
CA LEU A 69 -14.59 7.91 3.00
C LEU A 69 -14.43 8.95 4.12
N THR A 70 -13.45 8.70 4.98
CA THR A 70 -12.98 9.64 5.99
C THR A 70 -12.26 10.84 5.35
N GLU A 71 -11.87 11.82 6.16
CA GLU A 71 -11.05 12.94 5.68
C GLU A 71 -9.67 12.47 5.19
N LEU A 72 -9.07 11.48 5.88
CA LEU A 72 -7.82 10.85 5.45
C LEU A 72 -8.00 10.19 4.07
N ASP A 73 -9.04 9.39 3.91
CA ASP A 73 -9.34 8.69 2.65
C ASP A 73 -9.49 9.68 1.51
N ARG A 74 -10.23 10.78 1.74
CA ARG A 74 -10.42 11.84 0.76
C ARG A 74 -9.09 12.50 0.36
N ASP A 75 -8.25 12.83 1.33
CA ASP A 75 -6.95 13.44 1.07
C ASP A 75 -6.05 12.51 0.25
N VAL A 76 -6.03 11.21 0.57
CA VAL A 76 -5.29 10.19 -0.21
C VAL A 76 -5.79 10.13 -1.65
N LEU A 77 -7.10 10.01 -1.86
CA LEU A 77 -7.69 9.92 -3.20
C LEU A 77 -7.41 11.20 -4.02
N ILE A 78 -7.53 12.38 -3.42
CA ILE A 78 -7.21 13.67 -4.07
C ILE A 78 -5.72 13.73 -4.43
N ARG A 79 -4.83 13.29 -3.54
CA ARG A 79 -3.40 13.32 -3.81
C ARG A 79 -2.99 12.35 -4.92
N ILE A 80 -3.65 11.19 -5.00
CA ILE A 80 -3.48 10.25 -6.12
C ILE A 80 -3.91 10.91 -7.44
N ILE A 81 -5.07 11.56 -7.48
CA ILE A 81 -5.53 12.29 -8.68
C ILE A 81 -4.49 13.32 -9.11
N SER A 82 -4.00 14.16 -8.19
CA SER A 82 -2.99 15.18 -8.51
C SER A 82 -1.70 14.58 -9.09
N ASN A 83 -1.22 13.46 -8.52
CA ASN A 83 -0.02 12.80 -9.03
C ASN A 83 -0.23 12.18 -10.42
N MET A 84 -1.38 11.55 -10.67
CA MET A 84 -1.72 11.04 -11.99
C MET A 84 -1.81 12.15 -13.05
N GLU A 85 -2.39 13.30 -12.70
CA GLU A 85 -2.42 14.46 -13.60
C GLU A 85 -1.02 15.01 -13.89
N LYS A 86 -0.14 15.08 -12.88
CA LYS A 86 1.27 15.47 -13.07
C LYS A 86 2.02 14.52 -14.01
N LEU A 87 1.71 13.22 -13.96
CA LEU A 87 2.26 12.21 -14.87
C LEU A 87 1.73 12.32 -16.31
N GLY A 88 0.69 13.14 -16.54
CA GLY A 88 0.14 13.45 -17.86
C GLY A 88 -1.18 12.75 -18.19
N TYR A 89 -1.77 12.01 -17.23
CA TYR A 89 -3.06 11.36 -17.42
C TYR A 89 -4.22 12.35 -17.21
N LYS A 90 -5.30 12.18 -17.97
CA LYS A 90 -6.51 13.00 -17.81
C LYS A 90 -7.54 12.31 -16.91
N TYR A 91 -7.94 12.97 -15.84
CA TYR A 91 -9.04 12.49 -15.00
C TYR A 91 -10.38 12.55 -15.76
N VAL A 92 -11.15 11.47 -15.71
CA VAL A 92 -12.50 11.36 -16.32
C VAL A 92 -13.45 10.64 -15.39
N SER A 93 -14.76 10.81 -15.61
CA SER A 93 -15.74 10.12 -14.76
C SER A 93 -15.68 8.60 -14.96
N PRO A 94 -16.08 7.79 -13.95
CA PRO A 94 -16.12 6.33 -14.08
C PRO A 94 -16.97 5.84 -15.26
N LYS A 95 -18.02 6.59 -15.62
CA LYS A 95 -18.94 6.28 -16.72
C LYS A 95 -18.35 6.58 -18.11
N SER A 96 -17.21 7.28 -18.16
CA SER A 96 -16.57 7.71 -19.40
C SER A 96 -15.63 6.64 -19.99
N LYS A 97 -15.63 5.41 -19.44
CA LYS A 97 -14.78 4.29 -19.87
C LYS A 97 -13.29 4.68 -19.89
N PRO A 98 -12.70 5.01 -18.72
CA PRO A 98 -11.29 5.38 -18.64
C PRO A 98 -10.38 4.24 -19.11
N ASP A 99 -9.18 4.56 -19.59
CA ASP A 99 -8.16 3.55 -19.94
C ASP A 99 -7.64 2.83 -18.68
N ILE A 100 -7.52 3.56 -17.57
CA ILE A 100 -7.07 3.05 -16.27
C ILE A 100 -8.11 3.29 -15.18
N GLY A 101 -8.41 2.25 -14.41
CA GLY A 101 -9.10 2.38 -13.11
C GLY A 101 -8.09 2.36 -11.97
N ILE A 102 -8.27 3.22 -10.96
CA ILE A 102 -7.46 3.20 -9.75
C ILE A 102 -8.35 2.85 -8.56
N ASN A 103 -7.92 1.88 -7.77
CA ASN A 103 -8.50 1.62 -6.46
C ASN A 103 -7.51 1.97 -5.35
N ALA A 104 -8.04 2.24 -4.17
CA ALA A 104 -7.27 2.41 -2.95
C ALA A 104 -7.93 1.59 -1.83
N SER A 105 -7.10 0.89 -1.06
CA SER A 105 -7.53 0.03 0.03
C SER A 105 -6.72 0.31 1.29
N TRP A 106 -7.38 0.34 2.43
CA TRP A 106 -6.76 0.24 3.75
C TRP A 106 -6.90 -1.20 4.22
N ILE A 107 -5.78 -1.88 4.44
CA ILE A 107 -5.78 -3.29 4.81
C ILE A 107 -5.14 -3.43 6.18
N THR A 108 -5.89 -3.96 7.13
CA THR A 108 -5.41 -4.38 8.44
C THR A 108 -5.51 -5.89 8.52
N ASN A 109 -4.37 -6.53 8.79
CA ASN A 109 -4.34 -7.96 9.08
C ASN A 109 -3.63 -8.16 10.41
N THR A 110 -4.33 -8.76 11.39
CA THR A 110 -3.73 -9.08 12.69
C THR A 110 -3.16 -10.49 12.76
N TYR A 111 -3.25 -11.28 11.68
CA TYR A 111 -2.76 -12.65 11.62
C TYR A 111 -1.54 -12.78 10.70
N LEU A 112 -0.47 -13.40 11.21
CA LEU A 112 0.64 -13.87 10.38
C LEU A 112 0.10 -14.93 9.40
N ASN A 113 0.51 -14.88 8.14
CA ASN A 113 0.13 -15.82 7.07
C ASN A 113 -1.19 -15.63 6.32
N VAL A 114 -1.90 -14.52 6.51
CA VAL A 114 -2.99 -14.17 5.59
C VAL A 114 -2.43 -13.31 4.45
N VAL A 115 -2.23 -13.92 3.28
CA VAL A 115 -2.13 -13.15 2.03
C VAL A 115 -3.53 -12.64 1.75
N SER A 116 -3.81 -11.43 2.20
CA SER A 116 -4.90 -10.64 1.63
C SER A 116 -4.46 -10.27 0.22
N GLN A 117 -4.68 -11.15 -0.76
CA GLN A 117 -4.66 -10.71 -2.15
C GLN A 117 -5.71 -9.60 -2.24
N PRO A 118 -5.31 -8.37 -2.55
CA PRO A 118 -6.17 -7.24 -2.31
C PRO A 118 -7.31 -7.17 -3.33
N VAL A 119 -8.42 -7.66 -2.82
CA VAL A 119 -9.82 -7.38 -3.10
C VAL A 119 -10.27 -7.51 -4.55
N SER A 120 -10.59 -8.76 -4.87
CA SER A 120 -11.66 -9.19 -5.77
C SER A 120 -12.89 -8.27 -5.76
N SER A 121 -13.36 -7.91 -6.96
CA SER A 121 -14.72 -7.52 -7.40
C SER A 121 -15.60 -6.57 -6.58
N TYR A 122 -15.19 -6.05 -5.42
CA TYR A 122 -16.02 -5.13 -4.61
C TYR A 122 -16.47 -3.92 -5.42
N TYR A 123 -15.56 -3.36 -6.24
CA TYR A 123 -15.86 -2.29 -7.19
C TYR A 123 -16.24 -2.78 -8.60
N GLY A 124 -16.61 -4.06 -8.76
CA GLY A 124 -16.91 -4.65 -10.07
C GLY A 124 -18.02 -3.91 -10.83
N GLY A 125 -18.96 -3.27 -10.12
CA GLY A 125 -20.01 -2.44 -10.71
C GLY A 125 -19.64 -0.95 -10.87
N TYR A 126 -18.60 -0.45 -10.20
CA TYR A 126 -18.32 0.99 -10.09
C TYR A 126 -18.03 1.65 -11.44
N TRP A 127 -17.23 1.00 -12.28
CA TRP A 127 -16.91 1.45 -13.65
C TRP A 127 -17.82 0.84 -14.72
N GLY A 128 -18.92 0.17 -14.33
CA GLY A 128 -19.82 -0.53 -15.26
C GLY A 128 -19.26 -1.84 -15.86
N GLY A 129 -18.12 -2.33 -15.35
CA GLY A 129 -17.46 -3.57 -15.77
C GLY A 129 -17.95 -4.83 -15.03
N GLY A 130 -19.24 -4.90 -14.71
CA GLY A 130 -19.81 -5.98 -13.90
C GLY A 130 -19.41 -7.37 -14.39
N GLY A 131 -18.90 -8.21 -13.47
CA GLY A 131 -18.48 -9.58 -13.76
C GLY A 131 -16.99 -9.77 -14.07
N TYR A 132 -16.17 -8.70 -14.03
CA TYR A 132 -14.71 -8.79 -14.12
C TYR A 132 -14.04 -8.65 -12.74
N GLY A 133 -13.04 -9.50 -12.46
CA GLY A 133 -12.15 -9.42 -11.30
C GLY A 133 -10.85 -8.66 -11.60
N TYR A 134 -9.90 -8.70 -10.67
CA TYR A 134 -8.56 -8.14 -10.85
C TYR A 134 -7.54 -9.26 -11.07
N GLY A 135 -6.72 -9.13 -12.11
CA GLY A 135 -5.68 -10.07 -12.48
C GLY A 135 -4.31 -9.56 -12.06
N TYR A 136 -3.84 -9.98 -10.89
CA TYR A 136 -2.50 -9.63 -10.41
C TYR A 136 -1.42 -10.49 -11.08
N PRO A 137 -0.32 -9.90 -11.58
CA PRO A 137 0.82 -10.67 -12.04
C PRO A 137 1.43 -11.52 -10.92
N SER A 138 1.78 -12.78 -11.23
CA SER A 138 2.29 -13.75 -10.23
C SER A 138 3.59 -13.34 -9.55
N TYR A 139 4.34 -12.40 -10.16
CA TYR A 139 5.60 -11.90 -9.63
C TYR A 139 5.43 -10.72 -8.67
N TYR A 140 4.22 -10.20 -8.44
CA TYR A 140 3.98 -9.20 -7.40
C TYR A 140 4.12 -9.88 -6.04
N GLN A 141 5.10 -9.44 -5.24
CA GLN A 141 5.41 -10.04 -3.94
C GLN A 141 4.72 -9.26 -2.82
N TYR A 142 4.09 -9.98 -1.89
CA TYR A 142 3.40 -9.41 -0.74
C TYR A 142 3.96 -10.03 0.54
N TYR A 143 4.47 -9.19 1.45
CA TYR A 143 4.96 -9.64 2.75
C TYR A 143 3.82 -9.74 3.76
N GLN A 144 3.85 -10.81 4.54
CA GLN A 144 2.87 -11.16 5.55
C GLN A 144 3.35 -10.67 6.91
N THR A 145 2.72 -9.63 7.41
CA THR A 145 3.06 -8.99 8.69
C THR A 145 1.76 -8.56 9.36
N SER A 146 1.74 -8.62 10.69
CA SER A 146 0.63 -8.10 11.47
C SER A 146 0.68 -6.58 11.50
N GLU A 147 0.25 -5.93 10.42
CA GLU A 147 0.25 -4.48 10.29
C GLU A 147 -0.91 -3.97 9.44
N SER A 148 -1.17 -2.67 9.56
CA SER A 148 -2.02 -1.94 8.63
C SER A 148 -1.18 -1.36 7.50
N TYR A 149 -1.75 -1.29 6.30
CA TYR A 149 -1.09 -0.69 5.15
C TYR A 149 -2.09 -0.14 4.13
N TRP A 150 -1.64 0.85 3.37
CA TRP A 150 -2.33 1.26 2.15
C TRP A 150 -1.91 0.37 1.00
N LEU A 151 -2.86 0.06 0.14
CA LEU A 151 -2.59 -0.46 -1.19
C LEU A 151 -3.34 0.37 -2.24
N ILE A 152 -2.61 0.77 -3.27
CA ILE A 152 -3.15 1.46 -4.44
C ILE A 152 -2.85 0.61 -5.67
N SER A 153 -3.84 0.30 -6.48
CA SER A 153 -3.67 -0.52 -7.69
C SER A 153 -4.22 0.18 -8.94
N MET A 154 -3.47 0.13 -10.05
CA MET A 154 -3.87 0.57 -11.39
C MET A 154 -4.33 -0.63 -12.24
N LEU A 155 -5.55 -0.55 -12.75
CA LEU A 155 -6.23 -1.57 -13.53
C LEU A 155 -6.27 -1.18 -15.00
N ASP A 156 -5.81 -2.07 -15.88
CA ASP A 156 -5.92 -1.91 -17.33
C ASP A 156 -7.34 -2.23 -17.80
N PHE A 157 -8.13 -1.19 -18.05
CA PHE A 157 -9.46 -1.29 -18.65
C PHE A 157 -9.42 -1.25 -20.18
N LYS A 158 -8.30 -0.83 -20.77
CA LYS A 158 -8.11 -0.76 -22.21
C LYS A 158 -7.94 -2.16 -22.81
N ASN A 159 -7.29 -3.07 -22.08
CA ASN A 159 -6.97 -4.43 -22.51
C ASN A 159 -7.48 -5.49 -21.51
N PRO A 160 -8.80 -5.65 -21.34
CA PRO A 160 -9.36 -6.65 -20.44
C PRO A 160 -9.03 -8.08 -20.89
N ASN A 161 -8.73 -8.97 -19.93
CA ASN A 161 -8.68 -10.40 -20.18
C ASN A 161 -10.11 -10.95 -20.19
N THR A 162 -10.63 -11.23 -21.38
CA THR A 162 -12.01 -11.71 -21.56
C THR A 162 -12.18 -13.20 -21.25
N VAL A 163 -11.09 -13.97 -21.22
CA VAL A 163 -11.11 -15.41 -20.92
C VAL A 163 -11.29 -15.60 -19.42
N ASP A 164 -10.40 -14.99 -18.63
CA ASP A 164 -10.43 -15.09 -17.17
C ASP A 164 -11.38 -14.07 -16.53
N LYS A 165 -11.97 -13.19 -17.35
CA LYS A 165 -12.80 -12.06 -16.93
C LYS A 165 -12.08 -11.23 -15.86
N THR A 166 -10.89 -10.73 -16.18
CA THR A 166 -10.12 -9.88 -15.28
C THR A 166 -9.59 -8.63 -15.98
N PHE A 167 -9.46 -7.55 -15.20
CA PHE A 167 -8.64 -6.41 -15.55
C PHE A 167 -7.25 -6.61 -14.97
N LYS A 168 -6.22 -6.52 -15.80
CA LYS A 168 -4.84 -6.72 -15.35
C LYS A 168 -4.43 -5.57 -14.42
N VAL A 169 -3.83 -5.91 -13.30
CA VAL A 169 -3.16 -4.91 -12.46
C VAL A 169 -1.80 -4.62 -13.08
N VAL A 170 -1.65 -3.42 -13.64
CA VAL A 170 -0.41 -3.02 -14.33
C VAL A 170 0.56 -2.30 -13.42
N TRP A 171 0.09 -1.75 -12.31
CA TRP A 171 0.93 -1.16 -11.27
C TRP A 171 0.24 -1.29 -9.92
N ASP A 172 1.02 -1.50 -8.86
CA ASP A 172 0.55 -1.33 -7.49
C ASP A 172 1.60 -0.66 -6.61
N ALA A 173 1.12 -0.13 -5.49
CA ALA A 173 1.97 0.38 -4.44
C ALA A 173 1.42 0.04 -3.07
N GLN A 174 2.33 -0.27 -2.13
CA GLN A 174 2.03 -0.41 -0.72
C GLN A 174 2.76 0.66 0.08
N ILE A 175 2.05 1.22 1.06
CA ILE A 175 2.62 2.14 2.05
C ILE A 175 2.41 1.53 3.43
N ARG A 176 3.52 1.30 4.14
CA ARG A 176 3.61 0.69 5.47
C ARG A 176 4.37 1.61 6.42
N GLY A 177 4.29 1.37 7.72
CA GLY A 177 5.02 2.13 8.74
C GLY A 177 4.10 2.91 9.69
N ALA A 178 4.71 3.70 10.59
CA ALA A 178 3.97 4.54 11.52
C ALA A 178 3.39 5.77 10.79
N GLY A 179 2.31 6.34 11.34
CA GLY A 179 1.69 7.56 10.80
C GLY A 179 0.90 7.38 9.51
N ILE A 180 0.81 6.18 8.94
CA ILE A 180 0.06 5.96 7.69
C ILE A 180 -1.44 6.30 7.77
N GLY A 181 -1.97 6.39 9.01
CA GLY A 181 -3.33 6.83 9.32
C GLY A 181 -3.47 8.33 9.61
N GLU A 182 -2.40 9.12 9.45
CA GLU A 182 -2.39 10.54 9.81
C GLU A 182 -2.35 11.44 8.56
N ARG A 183 -3.25 12.43 8.53
CA ARG A 183 -3.44 13.33 7.38
C ARG A 183 -2.18 14.10 7.01
N GLN A 184 -1.35 14.45 8.00
CA GLN A 184 -0.13 15.23 7.78
C GLN A 184 0.91 14.53 6.91
N TYR A 185 0.88 13.20 6.82
CA TYR A 185 1.83 12.42 6.01
C TYR A 185 1.30 12.05 4.62
N VAL A 186 0.04 12.36 4.29
CA VAL A 186 -0.58 11.95 3.01
C VAL A 186 0.24 12.40 1.81
N ASP A 187 0.66 13.67 1.81
CA ASP A 187 1.45 14.23 0.73
C ASP A 187 2.78 13.48 0.55
N THR A 188 3.53 13.31 1.63
CA THR A 188 4.81 12.57 1.64
C THR A 188 4.63 11.13 1.17
N MET A 189 3.63 10.43 1.71
CA MET A 189 3.39 9.02 1.42
C MET A 189 3.00 8.79 -0.04
N VAL A 190 2.02 9.53 -0.53
CA VAL A 190 1.50 9.36 -1.88
C VAL A 190 2.52 9.87 -2.90
N ASP A 191 3.20 10.99 -2.66
CA ASP A 191 4.25 11.46 -3.58
C ASP A 191 5.42 10.48 -3.64
N SER A 192 5.77 9.80 -2.55
CA SER A 192 6.88 8.86 -2.53
C SER A 192 6.65 7.66 -3.43
N ILE A 193 5.44 7.09 -3.45
CA ILE A 193 5.12 5.94 -4.32
C ILE A 193 5.10 6.34 -5.80
N PHE A 194 4.60 7.54 -6.14
CA PHE A 194 4.61 8.04 -7.52
C PHE A 194 6.01 8.50 -7.95
N GLY A 195 6.80 9.09 -7.05
CA GLY A 195 8.19 9.50 -7.29
C GLY A 195 9.11 8.31 -7.58
N GLN A 196 8.87 7.16 -6.94
CA GLN A 196 9.57 5.90 -7.25
C GLN A 196 9.09 5.24 -8.56
N SER A 197 7.96 5.69 -9.10
CA SER A 197 7.29 5.09 -10.26
C SER A 197 7.46 5.93 -11.53
N GLY A 198 8.67 6.40 -11.82
CA GLY A 198 8.95 7.27 -12.98
C GLY A 198 8.57 6.67 -14.34
N TYR A 199 8.46 5.35 -14.44
CA TYR A 199 7.99 4.62 -15.62
C TYR A 199 6.49 4.84 -15.94
N LEU A 200 5.71 5.44 -15.04
CA LEU A 200 4.32 5.83 -15.28
C LEU A 200 4.17 7.17 -16.03
N LYS A 201 5.25 7.94 -16.21
CA LYS A 201 5.17 9.27 -16.84
C LYS A 201 4.88 9.17 -18.33
N ILE A 202 3.90 9.94 -18.81
CA ILE A 202 3.48 9.95 -20.24
C ILE A 202 3.56 11.31 -20.93
N ASN A 203 4.00 12.35 -20.20
CA ASN A 203 4.22 13.71 -20.70
C ASN A 203 5.70 14.13 -20.62
#